data_AF-A0A4Q9HYN9-F1
#
_entry.id   AF-A0A4Q9HYN9-F1
#
_cell.length_a   1.000
_cell.length_b   1.000
_cell.length_c   1.000
_cell.angle_alpha   90.00
_cell.angle_beta   90.00
_cell.angle_gamma   90.00
#
_symmetry.space_group_name_H-M   'P 1'
#
loop_
_entity.id
_entity.type
_entity.pdbx_description
1 polymer ?
#
loop_
_entity_poly.entity_id
_entity_poly.type
_entity_poly.pdbx_seq_one_letter_code
_entity_poly.pdbx_strand_id
1 'polypeptide(L)'
;MWSCAECVNLYKTMKHAPEAVEAVREALGPGLDHDFTDSVVTTQIRLAQHLALRHAPALPAFDEECERCASYATDPRIPAVLGMEHRARHVFVPECIVGLM
;
A
#
# COMPACT_ATOMS: atom_id res chain seq x y z
N MET A 1 15.28 3.74 -4.24
CA MET A 1 14.06 3.41 -3.46
C MET A 1 14.34 2.28 -2.48
N TRP A 2 14.57 1.04 -2.94
CA TRP A 2 14.76 -0.13 -2.07
C TRP A 2 16.08 -0.21 -1.27
N SER A 3 17.00 0.74 -1.46
CA SER A 3 18.15 0.95 -0.58
C SER A 3 17.78 1.72 0.70
N CYS A 4 16.56 2.25 0.81
CA CYS A 4 16.07 2.92 2.01
C CYS A 4 15.72 1.90 3.09
N ALA A 5 16.31 2.03 4.28
CA ALA A 5 16.07 1.12 5.40
C ALA A 5 14.59 1.11 5.83
N GLU A 6 13.93 2.26 5.81
CA GLU A 6 12.51 2.36 6.18
C GLU A 6 11.59 1.68 5.16
N CYS A 7 11.87 1.81 3.84
CA CYS A 7 11.16 1.06 2.80
C CYS A 7 11.26 -0.45 3.02
N VAL A 8 12.46 -0.96 3.33
CA VAL A 8 12.68 -2.39 3.57
C VAL A 8 11.95 -2.84 4.83
N ASN A 9 11.97 -2.02 5.90
CA ASN A 9 11.26 -2.33 7.13
C ASN A 9 9.74 -2.39 6.90
N LEU A 10 9.16 -1.36 6.27
CA LEU A 10 7.72 -1.31 5.95
C LEU A 10 7.29 -2.46 5.03
N TYR A 11 8.11 -2.83 4.04
CA TYR A 11 7.85 -3.99 3.18
C TYR A 11 7.86 -5.30 3.96
N LYS A 12 8.83 -5.49 4.86
CA LYS A 12 8.87 -6.68 5.74
C LYS A 12 7.65 -6.70 6.65
N THR A 13 7.28 -5.60 7.29
CA THR A 13 6.08 -5.51 8.13
C THR A 13 4.84 -5.90 7.34
N MET A 14 4.68 -5.39 6.11
CA MET A 14 3.56 -5.75 5.24
C MET A 14 3.53 -7.25 4.91
N LYS A 15 4.69 -7.88 4.68
CA LYS A 15 4.76 -9.33 4.38
C LYS A 15 4.45 -10.23 5.57
N HIS A 16 4.75 -9.79 6.80
CA HIS A 16 4.44 -10.56 8.01
C HIS A 16 3.07 -10.21 8.63
N ALA A 17 2.39 -9.17 8.14
CA ALA A 17 1.07 -8.77 8.62
C ALA A 17 0.03 -9.93 8.65
N PRO A 18 -0.08 -10.81 7.63
CA PRO A 18 -0.99 -11.95 7.69
C PRO A 18 -0.69 -12.89 8.86
N GLU A 19 0.58 -13.22 9.08
CA GLU A 19 1.01 -14.13 10.15
C GLU A 19 0.73 -13.53 11.54
N ALA A 20 0.96 -12.23 11.71
CA ALA A 20 0.66 -11.52 12.95
C ALA A 20 -0.85 -11.49 13.23
N VAL A 21 -1.67 -11.19 12.22
CA VAL A 21 -3.14 -11.17 12.34
C VAL A 21 -3.67 -12.57 12.70
N GLU A 22 -3.16 -13.61 12.06
CA GLU A 22 -3.55 -14.99 12.36
C GLU A 22 -3.15 -15.42 13.77
N ALA A 23 -1.94 -15.08 14.23
CA ALA A 23 -1.51 -15.37 15.60
C ALA A 23 -2.38 -14.68 16.67
N VAL A 24 -2.78 -13.43 16.42
CA VAL A 24 -3.70 -12.69 17.30
C VAL A 24 -5.09 -13.33 17.31
N ARG A 25 -5.59 -13.75 16.14
CA ARG A 25 -6.88 -14.44 16.00
C ARG A 25 -6.89 -15.78 16.76
N GLU A 26 -5.82 -16.55 16.68
CA GLU A 26 -5.66 -17.81 17.44
C GLU A 26 -5.62 -17.56 18.95
N ALA A 27 -4.92 -16.52 19.40
CA ALA A 27 -4.74 -16.24 20.83
C ALA A 27 -6.00 -15.70 21.52
N LEU A 28 -6.83 -14.92 20.82
CA LEU A 28 -7.95 -14.18 21.40
C LEU A 28 -9.34 -14.77 21.06
N GLY A 29 -9.40 -15.73 20.14
CA GLY A 29 -10.62 -16.41 19.73
C GLY A 29 -11.46 -15.62 18.70
N PRO A 30 -12.39 -16.30 18.00
CA PRO A 30 -13.22 -15.67 16.97
C PRO A 30 -14.22 -14.67 17.57
N GLY A 31 -14.27 -13.45 17.02
CA GLY A 31 -15.30 -12.44 17.36
C GLY A 31 -14.78 -11.07 17.78
N LEU A 32 -13.46 -10.87 17.88
CA LEU A 32 -12.85 -9.57 18.11
C LEU A 32 -12.37 -8.98 16.78
N ASP A 33 -12.77 -7.74 16.50
CA ASP A 33 -12.24 -6.96 15.39
C ASP A 33 -10.79 -6.56 15.71
N HIS A 34 -9.84 -7.14 14.99
CA HIS A 34 -8.40 -6.95 15.20
C HIS A 34 -7.79 -5.87 14.28
N ASP A 35 -8.61 -5.07 13.58
CA ASP A 35 -8.16 -4.19 12.48
C ASP A 35 -7.35 -2.94 12.87
N PHE A 36 -7.11 -2.65 14.15
CA PHE A 36 -6.69 -1.28 14.51
C PHE A 36 -5.25 -0.88 14.13
N THR A 37 -4.32 -1.80 13.86
CA THR A 37 -2.92 -1.40 13.55
C THR A 37 -2.12 -2.27 12.57
N ASP A 38 -2.51 -3.52 12.33
CA ASP A 38 -1.69 -4.53 11.63
C ASP A 38 -2.39 -5.26 10.47
N SER A 39 -3.47 -4.69 9.91
CA SER A 39 -4.04 -5.25 8.69
C SER A 39 -3.07 -5.12 7.51
N VAL A 40 -3.14 -6.09 6.59
CA VAL A 40 -2.37 -6.07 5.34
C VAL A 40 -2.62 -4.77 4.56
N VAL A 41 -3.84 -4.24 4.62
CA VAL A 41 -4.22 -2.98 3.96
C VAL A 41 -3.52 -1.78 4.62
N THR A 42 -3.55 -1.68 5.94
CA THR A 42 -2.89 -0.58 6.67
C THR A 42 -1.38 -0.56 6.41
N THR A 43 -0.75 -1.73 6.36
CA THR A 43 0.68 -1.82 6.05
C THR A 43 1.01 -1.48 4.60
N GLN A 44 0.14 -1.84 3.63
CA GLN A 44 0.27 -1.37 2.24
C GLN A 44 0.15 0.15 2.14
N ILE A 45 -0.82 0.77 2.84
CA ILE A 45 -1.02 2.22 2.83
C ILE A 45 0.22 2.94 3.37
N ARG A 46 0.77 2.49 4.52
CA ARG A 46 1.97 3.08 5.12
C ARG A 46 3.18 3.01 4.18
N LEU A 47 3.40 1.87 3.52
CA LEU A 47 4.48 1.72 2.55
C LEU A 47 4.25 2.63 1.33
N ALA A 48 3.05 2.65 0.77
CA ALA A 48 2.71 3.51 -0.36
C ALA A 48 2.94 5.00 -0.06
N GLN A 49 2.51 5.46 1.11
CA GLN A 49 2.73 6.82 1.60
C GLN A 49 4.21 7.15 1.75
N HIS A 50 5.00 6.25 2.36
CA HIS A 50 6.43 6.46 2.49
C HIS A 50 7.10 6.59 1.11
N LEU A 51 6.77 5.70 0.16
CA LEU A 51 7.29 5.76 -1.20
C LEU A 51 6.87 7.04 -1.93
N ALA A 52 5.62 7.46 -1.81
CA ALA A 52 5.12 8.71 -2.39
C ALA A 52 5.83 9.94 -1.82
N LEU A 53 6.04 10.01 -0.51
CA LEU A 53 6.62 11.18 0.13
C LEU A 53 8.15 11.25 0.01
N ARG A 54 8.84 10.10 0.08
CA ARG A 54 10.31 10.06 0.14
C ARG A 54 10.97 9.68 -1.19
N HIS A 55 10.21 9.09 -2.10
CA HIS A 55 10.74 8.50 -3.33
C HIS A 55 9.88 8.82 -4.56
N ALA A 56 9.11 9.93 -4.56
CA ALA A 56 8.28 10.37 -5.69
C ALA A 56 8.97 10.29 -7.07
N PRO A 57 10.24 10.73 -7.25
CA PRO A 57 10.91 10.68 -8.56
C PRO A 57 11.20 9.25 -9.05
N ALA A 58 11.18 8.26 -8.16
CA ALA A 58 11.42 6.85 -8.48
C ALA A 58 10.13 6.05 -8.70
N LEU A 59 8.95 6.68 -8.59
CA LEU A 59 7.68 6.03 -8.85
C LEU A 59 7.45 5.81 -10.35
N PRO A 60 6.86 4.67 -10.75
CA PRO A 60 6.51 4.41 -12.15
C PRO A 60 5.53 5.47 -12.66
N ALA A 61 5.40 5.65 -13.98
CA ALA A 61 4.36 6.54 -14.54
C ALA A 61 2.94 6.07 -14.17
N PHE A 62 1.92 6.86 -14.52
CA PHE A 62 0.54 6.35 -14.47
C PHE A 62 0.40 5.19 -15.45
N ASP A 63 -0.26 4.13 -15.00
CA ASP A 63 -0.62 2.97 -15.81
C ASP A 63 -1.94 3.24 -16.54
N GLU A 64 -1.93 3.17 -17.87
CA GLU A 64 -3.11 3.44 -18.70
C GLU A 64 -4.16 2.33 -18.62
N GLU A 65 -3.77 1.10 -18.29
CA GLU A 65 -4.69 -0.04 -18.13
C GLU A 65 -5.37 -0.04 -16.75
N CYS A 66 -4.86 0.76 -15.81
CA CYS A 66 -5.42 0.90 -14.49
C CYS A 66 -6.43 2.06 -14.43
N GLU A 67 -7.72 1.73 -14.27
CA GLU A 67 -8.82 2.73 -14.21
C GLU A 67 -8.59 3.85 -13.18
N ARG A 68 -7.98 3.52 -12.04
CA ARG A 68 -7.64 4.52 -11.02
C ARG A 68 -6.50 5.43 -11.44
N CYS A 69 -5.43 4.89 -12.02
CA CYS A 69 -4.36 5.70 -12.57
C CYS A 69 -4.92 6.68 -13.61
N ALA A 70 -5.80 6.22 -14.51
CA ALA A 70 -6.46 7.07 -15.49
C ALA A 70 -7.32 8.16 -14.84
N SER A 71 -8.08 7.84 -13.79
CA SER A 71 -8.86 8.82 -13.04
C SER A 71 -7.98 9.87 -12.35
N TYR A 72 -6.92 9.45 -11.66
CA TYR A 72 -5.99 10.37 -11.00
C TYR A 72 -5.21 11.27 -11.98
N ALA A 73 -4.92 10.77 -13.17
CA ALA A 73 -4.21 11.55 -14.20
C ALA A 73 -5.09 12.64 -14.83
N THR A 74 -6.41 12.47 -14.81
CA THR A 74 -7.35 13.31 -15.58
C THR A 74 -8.24 14.21 -14.73
N ASP A 75 -8.49 13.86 -13.47
CA ASP A 75 -9.34 14.66 -12.58
C ASP A 75 -8.50 15.60 -11.69
N PRO A 76 -8.46 16.92 -11.99
CA PRO A 76 -7.66 17.87 -11.22
C PRO A 76 -8.20 18.11 -9.80
N ARG A 77 -9.40 17.62 -9.47
CA ARG A 77 -9.98 17.75 -8.12
C ARG A 77 -9.36 16.76 -7.15
N ILE A 78 -8.71 15.71 -7.65
CA ILE A 78 -8.13 14.69 -6.81
C ILE A 78 -6.72 15.11 -6.37
N PRO A 79 -6.40 15.04 -5.06
CA PRO A 79 -5.05 15.36 -4.59
C PRO A 79 -3.99 14.49 -5.28
N ALA A 80 -2.96 15.14 -5.86
CA ALA A 80 -1.88 14.46 -6.56
C ALA A 80 -1.16 13.38 -5.71
N VAL A 81 -1.15 13.55 -4.38
CA VAL A 81 -0.60 12.58 -3.44
C VAL A 81 -1.29 11.21 -3.52
N LEU A 82 -2.60 11.17 -3.77
CA LEU A 82 -3.32 9.90 -3.92
C LEU A 82 -2.91 9.17 -5.20
N GLY A 83 -2.66 9.91 -6.28
CA GLY A 83 -2.09 9.33 -7.51
C GLY A 83 -0.68 8.79 -7.29
N MET A 84 0.16 9.46 -6.50
CA MET A 84 1.49 8.98 -6.14
C MET A 84 1.44 7.74 -5.24
N GLU A 85 0.58 7.71 -4.23
CA GLU A 85 0.37 6.55 -3.37
C GLU A 85 -0.12 5.33 -4.18
N HIS A 86 -1.06 5.55 -5.08
CA HIS A 86 -1.56 4.49 -5.94
C HIS A 86 -0.47 3.96 -6.89
N ARG A 87 0.28 4.85 -7.56
CA ARG A 87 1.46 4.49 -8.37
C ARG A 87 2.52 3.73 -7.57
N ALA A 88 2.69 4.05 -6.29
CA ALA A 88 3.62 3.33 -5.42
C ALA A 88 3.19 1.87 -5.19
N ARG A 89 1.88 1.60 -5.06
CA ARG A 89 1.35 0.24 -4.83
C ARG A 89 1.64 -0.70 -5.98
N HIS A 90 1.64 -0.20 -7.22
CA HIS A 90 2.05 -0.97 -8.41
C HIS A 90 3.46 -1.58 -8.30
N VAL A 91 4.34 -1.03 -7.44
CA VAL A 91 5.70 -1.54 -7.29
C VAL A 91 5.80 -2.78 -6.37
N PHE A 92 4.77 -3.07 -5.57
CA PHE A 92 4.86 -4.12 -4.54
C PHE A 92 3.59 -4.95 -4.32
N VAL A 93 2.47 -4.58 -4.95
CA VAL A 93 1.19 -5.30 -4.90
C VAL A 93 0.86 -5.82 -6.31
N PRO A 94 0.40 -7.08 -6.45
CA PRO A 94 -0.05 -7.61 -7.74
C PRO A 94 -1.19 -6.77 -8.35
N GLU A 95 -1.20 -6.64 -9.68
CA GLU A 95 -2.16 -5.83 -10.45
C GLU A 95 -3.62 -6.15 -10.12
N CYS A 96 -3.95 -7.44 -9.96
CA CYS A 96 -5.30 -7.90 -9.62
C CYS A 96 -5.80 -7.39 -8.25
N ILE A 97 -4.89 -6.95 -7.37
CA ILE A 97 -5.20 -6.40 -6.05
C ILE A 97 -5.09 -4.87 -6.05
N VAL A 98 -4.18 -4.29 -6.85
CA VAL A 98 -4.00 -2.83 -6.95
C VAL A 98 -5.28 -2.14 -7.44
N GLY A 99 -6.01 -2.75 -8.37
CA GLY A 99 -7.28 -2.20 -8.87
C GLY A 99 -8.41 -2.17 -7.84
N LEU A 100 -8.38 -2.99 -6.80
CA LEU A 100 -9.50 -3.22 -5.87
C LEU A 100 -9.60 -2.23 -4.70
N MET A 101 -8.53 -1.49 -4.37
CA MET A 101 -8.52 -0.47 -3.28
C MET A 101 -7.98 0.89 -3.68
#